data_AF-A0A4R7W911-F1
#
_entry.id   AF-A0A4R7W911-F1
#
_cell.length_a   1.000
_cell.length_b   1.000
_cell.length_c   1.000
_cell.angle_alpha   90.00
_cell.angle_beta   90.00
_cell.angle_gamma   90.00
#
_symmetry.space_group_name_H-M   'P 1'
#
loop_
_entity.id
_entity.type
_entity.pdbx_description
1 polymer ?
#
loop_
_entity_poly.entity_id
_entity_poly.type
_entity_poly.pdbx_seq_one_letter_code
_entity_poly.pdbx_strand_id
1 'polypeptide(L)'
;MDLSSLFTAQNRRLFKLTMALKGGQELLLESFAGSEGLSMDFGFQLELISDDASVKLKSAIGQAATIEIELATGGSRYINGHVLSFGN
;
A
#
# COMPACT_ATOMS: atom_id res chain seq x y z
N MET A 1 15.06 -12.34 -13.71
CA MET A 1 13.60 -12.44 -13.51
C MET A 1 13.40 -12.85 -12.06
N ASP A 2 12.80 -11.99 -11.24
CA ASP A 2 12.60 -12.27 -9.82
C ASP A 2 11.33 -13.09 -9.60
N LEU A 3 11.51 -14.39 -9.37
CA LEU A 3 10.43 -15.35 -9.15
C LEU A 3 9.85 -15.29 -7.74
N SER A 4 10.48 -14.58 -6.80
CA SER A 4 10.00 -14.47 -5.42
C SER A 4 8.66 -13.75 -5.34
N SER A 5 8.43 -12.79 -6.23
CA SER A 5 7.16 -12.06 -6.39
C SER A 5 5.93 -12.94 -6.63
N LEU A 6 6.11 -14.17 -7.16
CA LEU A 6 5.02 -15.11 -7.39
C LEU A 6 4.50 -15.76 -6.10
N PHE A 7 5.25 -15.66 -5.01
CA PHE A 7 4.91 -16.29 -3.74
C PHE A 7 4.52 -15.28 -2.65
N THR A 8 4.43 -13.99 -2.98
CA THR A 8 3.99 -12.95 -2.04
C THR A 8 2.48 -12.98 -1.84
N ALA A 9 2.00 -12.53 -0.69
CA ALA A 9 0.56 -12.49 -0.41
C ALA A 9 -0.17 -11.41 -1.23
N GLN A 10 0.58 -10.50 -1.86
CA GLN A 10 0.09 -9.54 -2.85
C GLN A 10 -0.11 -10.15 -4.26
N ASN A 11 0.42 -11.35 -4.56
CA ASN A 11 0.34 -11.93 -5.89
C ASN A 11 -1.14 -12.10 -6.33
N ARG A 12 -1.43 -11.75 -7.58
CA ARG A 12 -2.77 -11.76 -8.22
C ARG A 12 -3.83 -10.84 -7.60
N ARG A 13 -3.47 -9.92 -6.70
CA ARG A 13 -4.39 -8.86 -6.26
C ARG A 13 -4.48 -7.75 -7.31
N LEU A 14 -5.69 -7.24 -7.54
CA LEU A 14 -5.96 -6.08 -8.42
C LEU A 14 -5.44 -4.78 -7.82
N PHE A 15 -5.47 -4.68 -6.49
CA PHE A 15 -4.93 -3.56 -5.73
C PHE A 15 -3.75 -4.06 -4.91
N LYS A 16 -2.59 -3.45 -5.13
CA LYS A 16 -1.36 -3.79 -4.43
C LYS A 16 -0.84 -2.59 -3.67
N LEU A 17 -0.14 -2.84 -2.57
CA LEU A 17 0.47 -1.82 -1.75
C LEU A 17 1.95 -2.10 -1.57
N THR A 18 2.78 -1.18 -2.04
CA THR A 18 4.22 -1.19 -1.80
C THR A 18 4.55 -0.13 -0.76
N MET A 19 5.11 -0.53 0.37
CA MET A 19 5.65 0.39 1.38
C MET A 19 6.87 -0.22 2.07
N ALA A 20 7.75 0.64 2.58
CA ALA A 20 8.91 0.18 3.33
C ALA A 20 8.52 -0.17 4.77
N LEU A 21 8.54 -1.46 5.10
CA LEU A 21 8.42 -1.96 6.46
C LEU A 21 9.74 -2.58 6.90
N LYS A 22 10.14 -2.34 8.15
CA LYS A 22 11.32 -2.99 8.71
C LYS A 22 11.07 -4.49 8.89
N GLY A 23 12.05 -5.31 8.54
CA GLY A 23 12.00 -6.76 8.79
C GLY A 23 11.27 -7.57 7.73
N GLY A 24 10.99 -7.01 6.55
CA GLY A 24 10.35 -7.75 5.45
C GLY A 24 8.89 -8.12 5.72
N GLN A 25 8.27 -7.47 6.71
CA GLN A 25 6.86 -7.61 7.03
C GLN A 25 6.02 -7.12 5.85
N GLU A 26 4.94 -7.81 5.54
CA GLU A 26 4.03 -7.47 4.45
C GLU A 26 2.70 -7.00 5.03
N LEU A 27 2.21 -5.85 4.54
CA LEU A 27 0.86 -5.37 4.77
C LEU A 27 0.08 -5.48 3.47
N LEU A 28 -1.12 -6.04 3.54
CA LEU A 28 -1.97 -6.24 2.39
C LEU A 28 -3.11 -5.21 2.42
N LEU A 29 -3.36 -4.58 1.27
CA LEU A 29 -4.45 -3.62 1.13
C LEU A 29 -5.79 -4.36 1.07
N GLU A 30 -6.71 -4.01 1.96
CA GLU A 30 -8.09 -4.51 2.01
C GLU A 30 -9.02 -3.52 1.30
N SER A 31 -8.96 -2.25 1.69
CA SER A 31 -9.72 -1.17 1.07
C SER A 31 -8.98 0.17 1.19
N PHE A 32 -9.40 1.14 0.38
CA PHE A 32 -8.94 2.53 0.50
C PHE A 32 -10.01 3.50 0.05
N ALA A 33 -10.04 4.67 0.68
CA ALA A 33 -10.90 5.79 0.32
C ALA A 33 -10.14 7.10 0.48
N GLY A 34 -10.45 8.09 -0.33
CA GLY A 34 -9.74 9.36 -0.30
C GLY A 34 -10.27 10.38 -1.28
N SER A 35 -9.66 11.56 -1.25
CA SER A 35 -10.02 12.68 -2.12
C SER A 35 -8.76 13.32 -2.71
N GLU A 36 -8.87 13.71 -3.97
CA GLU A 36 -7.88 14.49 -4.72
C GLU A 36 -8.58 15.69 -5.36
N GLY A 37 -7.89 16.82 -5.49
CA GLY A 37 -8.45 18.03 -6.09
C GLY A 37 -7.38 18.99 -6.58
N LEU A 38 -7.73 19.86 -7.53
CA LEU A 38 -6.82 20.89 -8.01
C LEU A 38 -6.52 21.88 -6.88
N SER A 39 -5.23 22.13 -6.63
CA SER A 39 -4.75 23.05 -5.59
C SER A 39 -5.23 22.72 -4.17
N MET A 40 -5.50 21.44 -3.91
CA MET A 40 -5.84 20.93 -2.59
C MET A 40 -4.88 19.80 -2.22
N ASP A 41 -4.65 19.62 -0.93
CA ASP A 41 -3.96 18.43 -0.44
C ASP A 41 -4.83 17.21 -0.73
N PHE A 42 -4.19 16.15 -1.22
CA PHE A 42 -4.83 14.84 -1.33
C PHE A 42 -4.69 14.07 -0.02
N GLY A 43 -5.60 13.12 0.21
CA GLY A 43 -5.54 12.25 1.37
C GLY A 43 -6.25 10.93 1.10
N PHE A 44 -5.63 9.85 1.55
CA PHE A 44 -6.18 8.50 1.46
C PHE A 44 -6.08 7.79 2.80
N GLN A 45 -7.19 7.19 3.21
CA GLN A 45 -7.28 6.24 4.31
C GLN A 45 -7.26 4.84 3.73
N LEU A 46 -6.41 3.98 4.29
CA LEU A 46 -6.22 2.60 3.85
C LEU A 46 -6.56 1.67 5.01
N GLU A 47 -7.32 0.62 4.73
CA GLU A 47 -7.49 -0.51 5.63
C GLU A 47 -6.51 -1.61 5.22
N LEU A 48 -5.68 -2.04 6.18
CA LEU A 48 -4.58 -2.97 5.94
C LEU A 48 -4.74 -4.21 6.81
N ILE A 49 -4.41 -5.37 6.25
CA ILE A 49 -4.40 -6.65 6.97
C ILE A 49 -2.98 -7.24 6.96
N SER A 50 -2.63 -7.98 8.01
CA SER A 50 -1.38 -8.72 8.13
C SER A 50 -1.60 -10.01 8.91
N ASP A 51 -0.85 -11.05 8.55
CA ASP A 51 -0.77 -12.29 9.33
C ASP A 51 0.24 -12.18 10.49
N ASP A 52 1.07 -11.13 10.52
CA ASP A 52 2.05 -10.87 11.58
C ASP A 52 1.48 -9.86 12.60
N ALA A 53 1.23 -10.33 13.84
CA ALA A 53 0.77 -9.47 14.93
C ALA A 53 1.85 -8.52 15.48
N SER A 54 3.12 -8.71 15.10
CA SER A 54 4.28 -7.96 15.61
C SER A 54 4.71 -6.78 14.72
N VAL A 55 3.90 -6.42 13.72
CA VAL A 55 4.22 -5.42 12.71
C VAL A 55 4.63 -4.09 13.33
N LYS A 56 5.80 -3.58 12.93
CA LYS A 56 6.36 -2.33 13.44
C LYS A 56 5.86 -1.13 12.63
N LEU A 57 4.55 -0.84 12.71
CA LEU A 57 3.88 0.22 11.95
C LEU A 57 4.52 1.60 12.10
N LYS A 58 5.00 1.94 13.30
CA LYS A 58 5.70 3.22 13.56
C LYS A 58 6.92 3.44 12.66
N SER A 59 7.53 2.37 12.16
CA SER A 59 8.68 2.48 11.24
C SER A 59 8.31 2.95 9.83
N ALA A 60 7.04 2.84 9.45
CA ALA A 60 6.53 3.28 8.15
C ALA A 60 6.06 4.75 8.15
N ILE A 61 5.89 5.39 9.30
CA ILE A 61 5.51 6.80 9.37
C ILE A 61 6.57 7.67 8.68
N GLY A 62 6.12 8.57 7.80
CA GLY A 62 6.95 9.41 6.94
C GLY A 62 7.54 8.69 5.72
N GLN A 63 7.42 7.37 5.64
CA GLN A 63 7.90 6.60 4.48
C GLN A 63 6.89 6.67 3.33
N ALA A 64 7.40 6.47 2.11
CA ALA A 64 6.56 6.39 0.93
C ALA A 64 5.70 5.10 0.95
N ALA A 65 4.47 5.24 0.50
CA ALA A 65 3.54 4.15 0.23
C ALA A 65 2.91 4.35 -1.15
N THR A 66 2.88 3.29 -1.93
CA THR A 66 2.34 3.29 -3.30
C THR A 66 1.25 2.25 -3.41
N ILE A 67 0.04 2.70 -3.76
CA ILE A 67 -1.03 1.83 -4.23
C ILE A 67 -0.85 1.65 -5.73
N GLU A 68 -0.84 0.41 -6.19
CA GLU A 68 -0.92 0.03 -7.59
C GLU A 68 -2.32 -0.53 -7.88
N ILE A 69 -2.93 -0.04 -8.94
CA ILE A 69 -4.27 -0.42 -9.39
C ILE A 69 -4.16 -1.01 -10.80
N GLU A 70 -4.48 -2.29 -10.94
CA GLU A 70 -4.57 -2.94 -12.24
C GLU A 70 -5.78 -2.40 -13.02
N LEU A 71 -5.53 -1.93 -14.24
CA LEU A 71 -6.55 -1.40 -15.14
C LEU A 71 -7.04 -2.52 -16.06
N ALA A 72 -8.31 -2.42 -16.49
CA ALA A 72 -8.89 -3.37 -17.44
C ALA A 72 -8.15 -3.45 -18.78
N THR A 73 -7.35 -2.43 -19.12
CA THR A 73 -6.49 -2.39 -20.32
C THR A 73 -5.17 -3.16 -20.15
N GLY A 74 -4.91 -3.75 -18.98
CA GLY A 74 -3.68 -4.47 -18.65
C GLY A 74 -2.53 -3.59 -18.18
N GLY A 75 -2.73 -2.27 -18.06
CA GLY A 75 -1.77 -1.35 -17.45
C GLY A 75 -2.02 -1.14 -15.95
N SER A 76 -1.19 -0.32 -15.33
CA SER A 76 -1.32 0.04 -13.90
C SER A 76 -1.49 1.56 -13.72
N ARG A 77 -2.37 1.95 -12.81
CA ARG A 77 -2.39 3.31 -12.22
C ARG A 77 -1.72 3.25 -10.86
N TYR A 78 -0.96 4.29 -10.52
CA TYR A 78 -0.31 4.41 -9.22
C TYR A 78 -0.87 5.60 -8.45
N ILE A 79 -1.09 5.41 -7.15
CA ILE A 79 -1.33 6.48 -6.17
C ILE A 79 -0.16 6.41 -5.19
N ASN A 80 0.66 7.46 -5.13
CA ASN A 80 1.83 7.51 -4.27
C ASN A 80 1.68 8.65 -3.24
N GLY A 81 2.08 8.39 -2.01
CA GLY A 81 2.10 9.38 -0.95
C GLY A 81 3.03 8.97 0.19
N HIS A 82 3.01 9.75 1.27
CA HIS A 82 3.74 9.45 2.50
C HIS A 82 2.77 9.07 3.62
N VAL A 83 3.15 8.10 4.44
CA VAL A 83 2.34 7.65 5.57
C VAL A 83 2.38 8.72 6.67
N LEU A 84 1.22 9.27 7.03
CA LEU A 84 1.13 10.29 8.08
C LEU A 84 0.91 9.68 9.47
N SER A 85 0.02 8.70 9.60
CA SER A 85 -0.35 8.09 10.87
C SER A 85 -0.89 6.66 10.69
N PHE A 86 -1.02 5.94 11.80
CA PHE A 86 -1.73 4.66 11.91
C PHE A 86 -2.70 4.73 13.09
N GLY A 87 -3.88 4.13 12.93
CA GLY A 87 -4.97 4.24 13.91
C GLY A 87 -5.82 5.49 13.67
N ASN A 88 -7.11 5.38 13.99
CA ASN A 88 -8.00 6.54 14.15
C ASN A 88 -7.73 7.25 15.48
#